data_AF-A0A0B8QUA8-F1
#
_entry.id   AF-A0A0B8QUA8-F1
#
_cell.length_a   1.000
_cell.length_b   1.000
_cell.length_c   1.000
_cell.angle_alpha   90.00
_cell.angle_beta   90.00
_cell.angle_gamma   90.00
#
_symmetry.space_group_name_H-M   'P 1'
#
loop_
_entity.id
_entity.type
_entity.pdbx_description
1 polymer ?
#
loop_
_entity_poly.entity_id
_entity_poly.type
_entity_poly.pdbx_seq_one_letter_code
_entity_poly.pdbx_strand_id
1 'polypeptide(L)'
;MLSLTMGGGEEIYVKGGWNGDLMGILRPIHRGIFEFNGYDVLEPFTVFGPARMSDEERKAELARFDTRLKGIFNESKIDVGEY
;
A
#
# COMPACT_ATOMS: atom_id res chain seq x y z
N MET A 1 -2.00 -6.64 -5.76
CA MET A 1 -1.94 -5.84 -4.51
C MET A 1 -0.57 -6.00 -3.88
N LEU A 2 0.10 -4.90 -3.52
CA LEU A 2 1.25 -4.94 -2.59
C LEU A 2 0.77 -4.87 -1.15
N SER A 3 1.32 -5.67 -0.24
CA SER A 3 1.10 -5.54 1.21
C SER A 3 2.41 -5.13 1.87
N LEU A 4 2.44 -3.94 2.47
CA LEU A 4 3.65 -3.25 2.88
C LEU A 4 3.55 -2.76 4.33
N THR A 5 4.65 -2.89 5.05
CA THR A 5 4.84 -2.23 6.35
C THR A 5 5.98 -1.23 6.24
N MET A 6 5.84 -0.09 6.91
CA MET A 6 6.82 0.99 6.85
C MET A 6 7.21 1.41 8.26
N GLY A 7 8.49 1.78 8.43
CA GLY A 7 8.98 2.28 9.70
C GLY A 7 8.48 3.68 10.05
N GLY A 8 8.30 4.56 9.07
CA GLY A 8 7.79 5.93 9.28
C GLY A 8 6.28 6.00 9.45
N GLY A 9 5.80 7.14 9.96
CA GLY A 9 4.37 7.47 9.98
C GLY A 9 3.82 7.75 8.57
N GLU A 10 2.51 7.82 8.42
CA GLU A 10 1.86 8.06 7.12
C GLU A 10 2.17 9.47 6.59
N GLU A 11 2.29 10.44 7.48
CA GLU A 11 2.47 11.86 7.18
C GLU A 11 3.75 12.19 6.41
N ILE A 12 4.76 11.31 6.46
CA ILE A 12 6.00 11.53 5.71
C ILE A 12 5.94 11.00 4.27
N TYR A 13 4.90 10.23 3.93
CA TYR A 13 4.71 9.59 2.61
C TYR A 13 3.60 10.25 1.76
N VAL A 14 3.26 11.50 2.06
CA VAL A 14 2.30 12.29 1.28
C VAL A 14 3.01 13.18 0.25
N LYS A 15 2.26 13.76 -0.68
CA LYS A 15 2.79 14.75 -1.62
C LYS A 15 3.43 15.95 -0.89
N GLY A 16 4.73 16.15 -1.08
CA GLY A 16 5.51 17.17 -0.38
C GLY A 16 5.96 16.77 1.03
N GLY A 17 5.61 15.56 1.50
CA GLY A 17 6.14 14.96 2.72
C GLY A 17 7.63 14.62 2.57
N TRP A 18 8.28 14.33 3.70
CA TRP A 18 9.73 14.14 3.74
C TRP A 18 10.26 13.04 2.80
N ASN A 19 9.53 11.92 2.69
CA ASN A 19 9.89 10.83 1.78
C ASN A 19 9.23 10.97 0.40
N GLY A 20 8.33 11.95 0.23
CA GLY A 20 7.53 12.14 -0.97
C GLY A 20 6.29 11.26 -1.02
N ASP A 21 5.52 11.42 -2.09
CA ASP A 21 4.26 10.71 -2.31
C ASP A 21 4.47 9.19 -2.47
N LEU A 22 3.76 8.40 -1.65
CA LEU A 22 3.87 6.95 -1.66
C LEU A 22 3.59 6.34 -3.04
N MET A 23 2.57 6.82 -3.74
CA MET A 23 2.22 6.27 -5.06
C MET A 23 3.31 6.58 -6.09
N GLY A 24 3.95 7.74 -6.00
CA GLY A 24 5.20 8.04 -6.71
C GLY A 24 6.32 7.04 -6.39
N ILE A 25 6.56 6.74 -5.12
CA ILE A 25 7.60 5.79 -4.66
C ILE A 25 7.33 4.38 -5.19
N LEU A 26 6.07 3.92 -5.19
CA LEU A 26 5.70 2.58 -5.62
C LEU A 26 5.60 2.42 -7.14
N ARG A 27 5.61 3.52 -7.90
CA ARG A 27 5.46 3.51 -9.37
C ARG A 27 6.42 2.56 -10.10
N PRO A 28 7.72 2.48 -9.75
CA PRO A 28 8.64 1.51 -10.37
C PRO A 28 8.22 0.05 -10.19
N ILE A 29 7.56 -0.30 -9.09
CA ILE A 29 7.07 -1.66 -8.85
C ILE A 29 5.71 -1.86 -9.52
N HIS A 30 4.77 -0.95 -9.27
CA HIS A 30 3.42 -1.03 -9.84
C HIS A 30 3.43 -1.03 -11.37
N ARG A 31 4.08 -0.04 -11.99
CA ARG A 31 4.13 0.08 -13.45
C ARG A 31 5.25 -0.75 -14.06
N GLY A 32 6.46 -0.56 -13.55
CA GLY A 32 7.67 -1.13 -14.13
C GLY A 32 7.78 -2.64 -14.00
N ILE A 33 7.11 -3.24 -13.01
CA ILE A 33 7.10 -4.70 -12.81
C ILE A 33 5.71 -5.27 -13.07
N PHE A 34 4.67 -4.83 -12.36
CA PHE A 34 3.36 -5.50 -12.44
C PHE A 34 2.59 -5.18 -13.73
N GLU A 35 2.28 -3.90 -14.02
CA GLU A 35 1.57 -3.56 -15.26
C GLU A 35 2.36 -3.96 -16.50
N PHE A 36 3.70 -3.79 -16.49
CA PHE A 36 4.55 -4.21 -17.59
C PHE A 36 4.38 -5.70 -17.94
N ASN A 37 4.16 -6.54 -16.92
CA ASN A 37 3.90 -7.98 -17.10
C ASN A 37 2.40 -8.33 -17.22
N GLY A 38 1.53 -7.32 -17.40
CA GLY A 38 0.10 -7.52 -17.65
C GLY A 38 -0.76 -7.77 -16.41
N TYR A 39 -0.25 -7.53 -15.20
CA TYR A 39 -1.05 -7.63 -13.98
C TYR A 39 -1.97 -6.43 -13.80
N ASP A 40 -3.20 -6.68 -13.36
CA ASP A 40 -4.07 -5.64 -12.80
C ASP A 40 -3.58 -5.26 -11.39
N VAL A 41 -3.15 -4.01 -11.24
CA VAL A 41 -2.63 -3.49 -9.97
C VAL A 41 -3.78 -3.01 -9.10
N LEU A 42 -3.89 -3.57 -7.90
CA LEU A 42 -4.84 -3.12 -6.87
C LEU A 42 -4.15 -2.16 -5.89
N GLU A 43 -4.94 -1.31 -5.22
CA GLU A 43 -4.50 -0.40 -4.16
C GLU A 43 -3.58 -1.12 -3.17
N PRO A 44 -2.41 -0.58 -2.78
CA PRO A 44 -1.56 -1.21 -1.77
C PRO A 44 -2.29 -1.32 -0.42
N PHE A 45 -1.97 -2.36 0.36
CA PHE A 45 -2.32 -2.41 1.77
C PHE A 45 -1.10 -1.94 2.57
N THR A 46 -1.21 -0.79 3.23
CA THR A 46 -0.10 -0.19 3.97
C THR A 46 -0.37 -0.13 5.47
N VAL A 47 0.66 -0.46 6.24
CA VAL A 47 0.67 -0.25 7.70
C VAL A 47 1.90 0.57 8.07
N PHE A 48 1.66 1.76 8.60
CA PHE A 48 2.70 2.71 8.99
C PHE A 48 3.07 2.54 10.46
N GLY A 49 4.37 2.47 10.76
CA GLY A 49 4.91 2.40 12.10
C GLY A 49 4.44 1.23 12.98
N PRO A 50 4.23 -0.01 12.50
CA PRO A 50 3.67 -1.09 13.33
C PRO A 50 4.55 -1.48 14.53
N ALA A 51 5.84 -1.14 14.50
CA ALA A 51 6.76 -1.32 15.63
C ALA A 51 6.43 -0.40 16.83
N ARG A 52 5.64 0.67 16.62
CA ARG A 52 5.19 1.61 17.66
C ARG A 52 3.73 1.42 18.06
N MET A 53 3.01 0.52 17.37
CA MET A 53 1.62 0.19 17.68
C MET A 53 1.54 -0.66 18.95
N SER A 54 0.43 -0.53 19.67
CA SER A 54 0.02 -1.49 20.69
C SER A 54 -0.28 -2.87 20.07
N ASP A 55 -0.48 -3.87 20.91
CA ASP A 55 -0.86 -5.20 20.42
C ASP A 55 -2.28 -5.19 19.84
N GLU A 56 -3.17 -4.43 20.46
CA GLU A 56 -4.55 -4.23 20.01
C GLU A 56 -4.59 -3.54 18.63
N GLU A 57 -3.76 -2.51 18.43
CA GLU A 57 -3.66 -1.81 17.14
C GLU A 57 -3.13 -2.75 16.05
N ARG A 58 -2.07 -3.54 16.33
CA ARG A 58 -1.57 -4.53 15.37
C ARG A 58 -2.62 -5.59 15.02
N LYS A 59 -3.38 -6.06 16.02
CA LYS A 59 -4.50 -7.00 15.79
C LYS A 59 -5.60 -6.39 14.93
N ALA A 60 -5.91 -5.11 15.12
CA ALA A 60 -6.86 -4.39 14.28
C ALA A 60 -6.39 -4.31 12.83
N GLU A 61 -5.11 -4.04 12.59
CA GLU A 61 -4.51 -4.03 11.25
C GLU A 61 -4.56 -5.40 10.57
N LEU A 62 -4.29 -6.48 11.32
CA LEU A 62 -4.43 -7.85 10.83
C LEU A 62 -5.89 -8.18 10.48
N ALA A 63 -6.85 -7.77 11.30
CA ALA A 63 -8.27 -7.97 11.02
C ALA A 63 -8.74 -7.15 9.81
N ARG A 64 -8.21 -5.94 9.62
CA ARG A 64 -8.45 -5.10 8.43
C ARG A 64 -7.93 -5.79 7.16
N PHE A 65 -6.75 -6.39 7.24
CA PHE A 65 -6.17 -7.16 6.13
C PHE A 65 -7.03 -8.38 5.77
N ASP A 66 -7.40 -9.19 6.77
CA ASP A 66 -8.29 -10.35 6.58
C ASP A 66 -9.63 -9.97 5.94
N THR A 67 -10.24 -8.89 6.42
CA THR A 67 -11.51 -8.38 5.87
C THR A 67 -11.37 -8.00 4.41
N ARG A 68 -10.28 -7.31 4.04
CA ARG A 68 -10.02 -6.94 2.65
C ARG A 68 -9.81 -8.16 1.76
N LEU A 69 -9.02 -9.14 2.20
CA LEU A 69 -8.71 -10.35 1.42
C LEU A 69 -9.97 -11.15 1.05
N LYS A 70 -11.00 -11.15 1.90
CA LYS A 70 -12.29 -11.81 1.59
C LYS A 70 -13.00 -11.22 0.37
N GLY A 71 -12.76 -9.95 0.04
CA GLY A 71 -13.38 -9.24 -1.09
C GLY A 71 -12.42 -8.90 -2.23
N ILE A 72 -11.14 -9.29 -2.14
CA ILE A 72 -10.06 -8.72 -2.97
C ILE A 72 -10.26 -8.91 -4.48
N PHE A 73 -10.87 -10.02 -4.91
CA PHE A 73 -11.12 -10.30 -6.33
C PHE A 73 -12.27 -9.47 -6.93
N ASN A 74 -13.03 -8.74 -6.10
CA ASN A 74 -14.07 -7.83 -6.55
C ASN A 74 -13.58 -6.37 -6.63
N GLU A 75 -12.35 -6.09 -6.21
CA GLU A 75 -11.77 -4.76 -6.29
C GLU A 75 -11.41 -4.39 -7.73
N SER A 76 -11.57 -3.13 -8.09
CA SER A 76 -11.09 -2.61 -9.37
C SER A 76 -9.61 -2.25 -9.28
N LYS A 77 -8.90 -2.39 -10.41
CA LYS A 77 -7.53 -1.91 -10.50
C LYS A 77 -7.44 -0.40 -10.37
N ILE A 78 -6.29 0.07 -9.91
CA ILE A 78 -5.96 1.48 -9.81
C ILE A 78 -5.24 1.98 -11.07
N ASP A 79 -5.33 3.28 -11.33
CA ASP A 79 -4.44 3.95 -12.27
C ASP A 79 -3.10 4.23 -11.58
N VAL A 80 -2.02 3.64 -12.09
CA VAL A 80 -0.67 3.83 -11.54
C VAL A 80 0.00 5.10 -12.08
N GLY A 81 -0.65 5.81 -13.01
CA GLY A 81 -0.23 7.06 -13.66
C GLY A 81 0.97 6.93 -14.60
N GLU A 82 1.45 8.07 -15.09
CA GLU A 82 2.55 8.18 -16.06
C GLU A 82 3.89 8.55 -15.38
N TYR A 83 4.99 8.50 -16.15
CA TYR A 83 6.31 8.95 -15.73
C TYR A 83 6.59 10.36 -16.25
#